data_AF-A0A848YFC1-F1
#
_entry.id   AF-A0A848YFC1-F1
#
_cell.length_a   1.000
_cell.length_b   1.000
_cell.length_c   1.000
_cell.angle_alpha   90.00
_cell.angle_beta   90.00
_cell.angle_gamma   90.00
#
_symmetry.space_group_name_H-M   'P 1'
#
loop_
_entity.id
_entity.type
_entity.pdbx_description
1 polymer ?
#
loop_
_entity_poly.entity_id
_entity_poly.type
_entity_poly.pdbx_seq_one_letter_code
_entity_poly.pdbx_strand_id
1 'polypeptide(L)'
;MRIIPFAKSALVTTFAAAVLFTSVGAGSATARLVSPYQANVVNVSINFNSQSPLTETSDKAISVLQKMARKMIYKMAREECRTLRSTIAKTCSLTSLNVSSQLRQQHNRPNSLHINGSAQFAITLKPEEVD
;
A
#
# COMPACT_ATOMS: atom_id res chain seq x y z
N MET A 1 -51.73 -46.01 -9.69
CA MET A 1 -52.61 -46.82 -8.81
C MET A 1 -52.33 -46.34 -7.38
N ARG A 2 -53.21 -45.79 -6.56
CA ARG A 2 -54.65 -45.42 -6.51
C ARG A 2 -54.74 -44.39 -5.34
N ILE A 3 -55.39 -43.23 -5.52
CA ILE A 3 -56.67 -42.83 -4.87
C ILE A 3 -56.55 -42.08 -3.50
N ILE A 4 -56.84 -40.75 -3.57
CA ILE A 4 -57.63 -39.77 -2.73
C ILE A 4 -58.51 -40.40 -1.60
N PRO A 5 -59.05 -39.76 -0.50
CA PRO A 5 -59.49 -38.35 -0.28
C PRO A 5 -59.27 -37.79 1.17
N PHE A 6 -59.58 -36.54 1.51
CA PHE A 6 -60.84 -35.99 2.07
C PHE A 6 -60.68 -34.45 2.18
N ALA A 7 -61.46 -33.63 1.47
CA ALA A 7 -62.67 -32.92 1.94
C ALA A 7 -62.41 -32.00 3.17
N LYS A 8 -62.73 -30.68 3.18
CA LYS A 8 -64.04 -30.07 2.92
C LYS A 8 -63.95 -28.53 2.74
N SER A 9 -64.89 -28.02 1.95
CA SER A 9 -65.67 -26.78 2.14
C SER A 9 -65.03 -25.38 2.02
N ALA A 10 -65.28 -24.79 0.85
CA ALA A 10 -66.01 -23.53 0.62
C ALA A 10 -65.92 -22.39 1.65
N LEU A 11 -65.43 -21.24 1.20
CA LEU A 11 -66.28 -20.04 1.14
C LEU A 11 -65.79 -19.11 0.03
N VAL A 12 -66.66 -18.89 -0.94
CA VAL A 12 -66.53 -17.86 -1.97
C VAL A 12 -66.86 -16.53 -1.30
N THR A 13 -65.95 -15.57 -1.36
CA THR A 13 -66.28 -14.16 -1.10
C THR A 13 -65.66 -13.33 -2.20
N THR A 14 -66.49 -13.03 -3.19
CA THR A 14 -66.23 -12.07 -4.26
C THR A 14 -66.17 -10.68 -3.63
N PHE A 15 -65.01 -10.03 -3.65
CA PHE A 15 -64.90 -8.59 -3.44
C PHE A 15 -64.16 -7.94 -4.61
N ALA A 16 -64.74 -6.80 -5.00
CA ALA A 16 -64.46 -6.01 -6.17
C ALA A 16 -62.99 -5.61 -6.35
N ALA A 17 -62.55 -5.74 -7.60
CA ALA A 17 -61.74 -4.78 -8.35
C ALA A 17 -60.70 -3.91 -7.61
N ALA A 18 -59.43 -4.29 -7.76
CA ALA A 18 -58.33 -3.35 -7.97
C ALA A 18 -57.21 -4.07 -8.73
N VAL A 19 -57.14 -3.89 -10.05
CA VAL A 19 -56.03 -4.37 -10.87
C VAL A 19 -54.84 -3.45 -10.63
N LEU A 20 -53.95 -3.82 -9.71
CA LEU A 20 -52.62 -3.23 -9.61
C LEU A 20 -51.70 -4.02 -10.56
N PHE A 21 -51.44 -3.44 -11.73
CA PHE A 21 -50.33 -3.86 -12.57
C PHE A 21 -49.02 -3.55 -11.83
N THR A 22 -48.46 -4.54 -11.13
CA THR A 22 -47.04 -4.49 -10.75
C THR A 22 -46.22 -4.85 -11.99
N SER A 23 -45.67 -3.84 -12.65
CA SER A 23 -44.68 -4.03 -13.71
C SER A 23 -43.45 -4.70 -13.11
N VAL A 24 -43.28 -6.00 -13.39
CA VAL A 24 -42.00 -6.68 -13.17
C VAL A 24 -41.04 -6.12 -14.21
N GLY A 25 -40.29 -5.09 -13.83
CA GLY A 25 -39.17 -4.60 -14.62
C GLY A 25 -38.17 -5.73 -14.77
N ALA A 26 -37.87 -6.10 -16.02
CA ALA A 26 -36.77 -6.99 -16.34
C ALA A 26 -35.46 -6.28 -15.94
N GLY A 27 -35.02 -6.50 -14.69
CA GLY A 27 -33.72 -6.11 -14.21
C GLY A 27 -32.67 -6.93 -14.95
N SER A 28 -32.05 -6.36 -15.97
CA SER A 28 -30.85 -6.93 -16.58
C SER A 28 -29.74 -6.90 -15.52
N ALA A 29 -29.46 -8.07 -14.95
CA ALA A 29 -28.29 -8.27 -14.11
C ALA A 29 -27.05 -8.08 -15.00
N THR A 30 -26.52 -6.85 -15.01
CA THR A 30 -25.23 -6.57 -15.63
C THR A 30 -24.17 -7.19 -14.74
N ALA A 31 -23.66 -8.35 -15.16
CA ALA A 31 -22.43 -8.89 -14.60
C ALA A 31 -21.32 -7.87 -14.86
N ARG A 32 -20.96 -7.10 -13.83
CA ARG A 32 -19.76 -6.27 -13.88
C ARG A 32 -18.58 -7.22 -13.91
N LEU A 33 -17.92 -7.33 -15.06
CA LEU A 33 -16.57 -7.85 -15.12
C LEU A 33 -15.70 -6.91 -14.27
N VAL A 34 -15.46 -7.30 -13.02
CA VAL A 34 -14.45 -6.66 -12.18
C VAL A 34 -13.13 -6.98 -12.87
N SER A 35 -12.61 -6.02 -13.62
CA SER A 35 -11.28 -6.12 -14.25
C SER A 35 -10.26 -6.36 -13.13
N PRO A 36 -9.64 -7.54 -13.02
CA PRO A 36 -8.71 -7.83 -11.93
C PRO A 36 -7.31 -7.34 -12.34
N TYR A 37 -7.18 -6.08 -12.74
CA TYR A 37 -5.87 -5.48 -12.97
C TYR A 37 -5.91 -3.96 -12.94
N GLN A 38 -6.41 -3.39 -11.85
CA GLN A 38 -5.87 -2.09 -11.46
C GLN A 38 -4.47 -2.38 -10.94
N ALA A 39 -3.45 -2.03 -11.74
CA ALA A 39 -2.09 -2.04 -11.25
C ALA A 39 -2.06 -1.07 -10.06
N ASN A 40 -2.17 -1.60 -8.85
CA ASN A 40 -2.22 -0.83 -7.60
C ASN A 40 -0.84 -0.22 -7.42
N VAL A 41 -0.62 0.94 -8.05
CA VAL A 41 0.61 1.72 -7.93
C VAL A 41 0.53 2.50 -6.62
N VAL A 42 1.43 2.19 -5.70
CA VAL A 42 1.51 2.80 -4.38
C VAL A 42 2.83 3.53 -4.24
N ASN A 43 2.80 4.70 -3.59
CA ASN A 43 3.99 5.46 -3.23
C ASN A 43 4.43 5.10 -1.81
N VAL A 44 5.66 4.62 -1.65
CA VAL A 44 6.26 4.27 -0.36
C VAL A 44 7.34 5.29 -0.03
N SER A 45 7.30 5.84 1.19
CA SER A 45 8.33 6.75 1.68
C SER A 45 9.13 6.08 2.79
N ILE A 46 10.45 6.00 2.62
CA ILE A 46 11.38 5.38 3.56
C ILE A 46 12.36 6.45 4.04
N ASN A 47 12.43 6.63 5.36
CA ASN A 47 13.33 7.59 5.99
C ASN A 47 14.48 6.86 6.68
N PHE A 48 15.71 7.24 6.35
CA PHE A 48 16.93 6.77 6.98
C PHE A 48 17.46 7.84 7.91
N ASN A 49 17.70 7.50 9.16
CA ASN A 49 18.28 8.42 10.14
C ASN A 49 19.42 7.70 10.87
N SER A 50 20.59 8.32 10.89
CA SER A 50 21.76 7.79 11.58
C SER A 50 22.55 8.92 12.24
N GLN A 51 23.05 8.63 13.44
CA GLN A 51 23.95 9.52 14.17
C GLN A 51 25.21 8.75 14.52
N SER A 52 26.37 9.31 14.19
CA SER A 52 27.67 8.77 14.57
C SER A 52 28.42 9.79 15.41
N PRO A 53 29.07 9.38 16.52
CA PRO A 53 30.07 10.23 17.16
C PRO A 53 31.23 10.49 16.21
N LEU A 54 31.87 11.65 16.33
CA LEU A 54 33.12 11.96 15.65
C LEU A 54 34.29 11.64 16.56
N THR A 55 35.22 10.82 16.06
CA THR A 55 36.47 10.51 16.74
C THR A 55 37.62 11.44 16.32
N GLU A 56 37.50 12.06 15.14
CA GLU A 56 38.48 12.98 14.58
C GLU A 56 37.83 14.33 14.25
N THR A 57 38.57 15.41 14.50
CA THR A 57 38.12 16.79 14.27
C THR A 57 38.73 17.43 13.02
N SER A 58 39.57 16.70 12.28
CA SER A 58 40.16 17.24 11.05
C SER A 58 39.09 17.42 9.96
N ASP A 59 39.10 18.56 9.26
CA ASP A 59 38.15 18.84 8.19
C ASP A 59 38.18 17.76 7.09
N LYS A 60 39.37 17.23 6.81
CA LYS A 60 39.56 16.14 5.84
C LYS A 60 38.84 14.86 6.30
N ALA A 61 39.03 14.44 7.56
CA ALA A 61 38.36 13.24 8.08
C ALA A 61 36.84 13.41 8.11
N ILE A 62 36.35 14.58 8.52
CA ILE A 62 34.91 14.90 8.53
C ILE A 62 34.32 14.81 7.12
N SER A 63 34.98 15.41 6.12
CA SER A 63 34.50 15.38 4.73
C SER A 63 34.47 13.95 4.15
N VAL A 64 35.47 13.12 4.48
CA VAL A 64 35.51 11.71 4.08
C VAL A 64 34.37 10.94 4.75
N LEU A 65 34.16 11.13 6.05
CA LEU A 65 33.09 10.48 6.79
C LEU A 65 31.72 10.86 6.24
N GLN A 66 31.48 12.14 5.97
CA GLN A 66 30.25 12.62 5.32
C GLN A 66 30.02 11.96 3.96
N LYS A 67 31.06 11.86 3.13
CA LYS A 67 30.98 11.20 1.82
C LYS A 67 30.65 9.71 1.96
N MET A 68 31.27 9.02 2.91
CA MET A 68 30.99 7.61 3.19
C MET A 68 29.56 7.40 3.68
N ALA A 69 29.09 8.25 4.60
CA ALA A 69 27.74 8.16 5.13
C ALA A 69 26.66 8.41 4.06
N ARG A 70 26.85 9.40 3.18
CA ARG A 70 25.95 9.61 2.03
C ARG A 70 25.93 8.39 1.10
N LYS A 71 27.10 7.82 0.78
CA LYS A 71 27.20 6.59 -0.01
C LYS A 71 26.48 5.41 0.65
N MET A 72 26.50 5.31 1.98
CA MET A 72 25.77 4.29 2.71
C MET A 72 24.26 4.43 2.50
N ILE A 73 23.70 5.65 2.62
CA ILE A 73 22.27 5.89 2.33
C ILE A 73 21.93 5.48 0.89
N TYR A 74 22.77 5.85 -0.09
CA TYR A 74 22.54 5.46 -1.48
C TYR A 74 22.52 3.94 -1.69
N LYS A 75 23.38 3.20 -0.97
CA LYS A 75 23.38 1.74 -1.00
C LYS A 75 22.10 1.18 -0.37
N MET A 76 21.70 1.68 0.80
CA MET A 76 20.46 1.24 1.45
C MET A 76 19.24 1.49 0.56
N ALA A 77 19.10 2.71 0.01
CA ALA A 77 18.00 3.04 -0.89
C ALA A 77 17.93 2.13 -2.14
N ARG A 78 19.08 1.64 -2.64
CA ARG A 78 19.11 0.65 -3.72
C ARG A 78 18.61 -0.72 -3.28
N GLU A 79 18.96 -1.16 -2.07
CA GLU A 79 18.55 -2.46 -1.54
C GLU A 79 17.06 -2.48 -1.14
N GLU A 80 16.46 -1.35 -0.80
CA GLU A 80 15.03 -1.29 -0.45
C GLU A 80 14.12 -1.85 -1.54
N CYS A 81 14.42 -1.59 -2.83
CA CYS A 81 13.63 -2.18 -3.90
C CYS A 81 13.74 -3.72 -3.96
N ARG A 82 14.86 -4.30 -3.52
CA ARG A 82 14.99 -5.75 -3.38
C ARG A 82 14.07 -6.27 -2.28
N THR A 83 14.08 -5.61 -1.13
CA THR A 83 13.20 -5.94 0.00
C THR A 83 11.74 -5.83 -0.39
N LEU A 84 11.32 -4.68 -0.94
CA LEU A 84 9.94 -4.43 -1.38
C LEU A 84 9.46 -5.49 -2.38
N ARG A 85 10.29 -5.87 -3.35
CA ARG A 85 9.93 -6.90 -4.35
C ARG A 85 9.83 -8.31 -3.75
N SER A 86 10.69 -8.61 -2.78
CA SER A 86 10.65 -9.90 -2.09
C SER A 86 9.36 -10.06 -1.27
N THR A 87 8.83 -8.99 -0.70
CA THR A 87 7.67 -9.01 0.19
C THR A 87 6.37 -8.69 -0.57
N ILE A 88 6.09 -7.42 -0.80
CA ILE A 88 4.76 -6.91 -1.17
C ILE A 88 4.64 -6.46 -2.63
N ALA A 89 5.75 -6.18 -3.30
CA ALA A 89 5.77 -5.51 -4.60
C ALA A 89 6.09 -6.46 -5.75
N LYS A 90 5.40 -6.30 -6.88
CA LYS A 90 5.76 -6.89 -8.17
C LYS A 90 6.87 -6.07 -8.85
N THR A 91 6.74 -4.74 -8.83
CA THR A 91 7.69 -3.79 -9.40
C THR A 91 8.11 -2.76 -8.34
N CYS A 92 9.30 -2.19 -8.48
CA CYS A 92 9.76 -1.11 -7.62
C CYS A 92 10.65 -0.15 -8.42
N SER A 93 10.38 1.14 -8.29
CA SER A 93 11.19 2.21 -8.88
C SER A 93 11.43 3.30 -7.84
N LEU A 94 12.69 3.68 -7.65
CA LEU A 94 13.05 4.84 -6.85
C LEU A 94 12.69 6.12 -7.63
N THR A 95 11.76 6.91 -7.12
CA THR A 95 11.26 8.13 -7.78
C THR A 95 11.95 9.38 -7.27
N SER A 96 12.35 9.41 -6.00
CA SER A 96 13.08 10.52 -5.41
C SER A 96 13.96 10.04 -4.26
N LEU A 97 15.12 10.69 -4.09
CA LEU A 97 16.03 10.45 -2.98
C LEU A 97 16.66 11.77 -2.54
N ASN A 98 16.35 12.19 -1.32
CA ASN A 98 17.01 13.31 -0.66
C ASN A 98 17.97 12.77 0.40
N VAL A 99 19.20 13.28 0.44
CA VAL A 99 20.18 12.94 1.47
C VAL A 99 20.87 14.19 1.97
N SER A 100 20.85 14.38 3.28
CA SER A 100 21.51 15.49 3.97
C SER A 100 22.41 14.95 5.07
N SER A 101 23.49 15.66 5.32
CA SER A 101 24.44 15.37 6.40
C SER A 101 24.72 16.65 7.16
N GLN A 102 24.54 16.63 8.47
CA GLN A 102 24.69 17.77 9.35
C GLN A 102 25.72 17.45 10.44
N LEU A 103 26.72 18.31 10.56
CA LEU A 103 27.65 18.25 11.68
C LEU A 103 27.02 18.96 12.88
N ARG A 104 26.84 18.26 13.99
CA ARG A 104 26.37 18.85 15.24
C ARG A 104 27.57 19.02 16.17
N GLN A 105 28.07 20.25 16.24
CA GLN A 105 29.08 20.66 17.20
C GLN A 105 28.36 21.17 18.45
N GLN A 106 28.69 20.62 19.62
CA GLN A 106 28.09 21.05 20.89
C GLN A 106 29.20 21.31 21.91
N HIS A 107 29.15 22.45 22.58
CA HIS A 107 30.20 22.88 23.53
C HIS A 107 30.43 21.93 24.71
N ASN A 108 29.46 21.06 25.02
CA ASN A 108 29.49 20.18 26.20
C ASN A 108 29.20 18.71 25.87
N ARG A 109 29.26 18.32 24.59
CA ARG A 109 29.04 16.94 24.14
C ARG A 109 29.99 16.60 22.98
N PRO A 110 30.32 15.32 22.77
CA PRO A 110 31.09 14.91 21.61
C PRO A 110 30.39 15.37 20.33
N ASN A 111 31.17 15.94 19.41
CA ASN A 111 30.66 16.30 18.10
C ASN A 111 30.09 15.04 17.43
N SER A 112 28.97 15.19 16.73
CA SER A 112 28.34 14.07 16.02
C SER A 112 28.01 14.44 14.59
N LEU A 113 28.10 13.45 13.71
CA LEU A 113 27.59 13.54 12.36
C LEU A 113 26.20 12.93 12.32
N HIS A 114 25.23 13.74 11.92
CA HIS A 114 23.85 13.34 11.72
C HIS A 114 23.59 13.19 10.22
N ILE A 115 23.05 12.05 9.78
CA ILE A 115 22.70 11.81 8.38
C ILE A 115 21.22 11.47 8.28
N ASN A 116 20.53 12.20 7.41
CA ASN A 116 19.13 11.96 7.09
C ASN A 116 19.00 11.65 5.60
N GLY A 117 18.31 10.57 5.29
CA GLY A 117 17.89 10.21 3.94
C GLY A 117 16.38 10.08 3.88
N SER A 118 15.77 10.49 2.78
CA SER A 118 14.36 10.24 2.50
C SER A 118 14.24 9.75 1.07
N ALA A 119 13.77 8.52 0.90
CA ALA A 119 13.58 7.86 -0.38
C ALA A 119 12.09 7.65 -0.65
N GLN A 120 11.67 7.96 -1.87
CA GLN A 120 10.32 7.71 -2.36
C GLN A 120 10.40 6.64 -3.44
N PHE A 121 9.51 5.65 -3.36
CA PHE A 121 9.41 4.57 -4.31
C PHE A 121 7.99 4.48 -4.85
N ALA A 122 7.87 4.27 -6.16
CA ALA A 122 6.63 3.80 -6.77
C ALA A 122 6.71 2.29 -6.92
N ILE A 123 5.74 1.58 -6.36
CA ILE A 123 5.64 0.11 -6.44
C ILE A 123 4.31 -0.30 -7.06
N THR A 124 4.28 -1.42 -7.78
CA THR A 124 3.03 -2.13 -8.05
C THR A 124 2.91 -3.28 -7.07
N LEU A 125 1.80 -3.37 -6.34
CA LEU A 125 1.58 -4.47 -5.38
C LEU A 125 1.45 -5.83 -6.09
N LYS A 126 1.82 -6.90 -5.40
CA LYS A 126 1.45 -8.26 -5.77
C LYS A 126 -0.08 -8.43 -5.64
N PRO A 127 -0.73 -9.27 -6.46
CA PRO A 127 -2.13 -9.59 -6.26
C PRO A 127 -2.31 -10.22 -4.87
N GLU A 128 -3.40 -9.87 -4.20
CA GLU A 128 -3.82 -10.52 -2.97
C GLU A 128 -4.33 -11.92 -3.34
N GLU A 129 -3.59 -12.97 -2.95
CA GLU A 129 -4.10 -14.34 -3.03
C GLU A 129 -5.17 -14.48 -1.95
N VAL A 130 -6.43 -14.35 -2.38
CA VAL A 130 -7.60 -14.68 -1.55
C VAL A 130 -7.74 -16.21 -1.64
N ASP A 131 -7.16 -16.91 -0.67
CA ASP A 131 -7.42 -18.34 -0.42
C ASP A 131 -8.82 -18.55 0.20
#